data_AF-A0A8D2L037-F1
#
_entry.id   AF-A0A8D2L037-F1
#
_cell.length_a   1.000
_cell.length_b   1.000
_cell.length_c   1.000
_cell.angle_alpha   90.00
_cell.angle_beta   90.00
_cell.angle_gamma   90.00
#
_symmetry.space_group_name_H-M   'P 1'
#
loop_
_entity.id
_entity.type
_entity.pdbx_description
1 polymer ?
#
loop_
_entity_poly.entity_id
_entity_poly.type
_entity_poly.pdbx_seq_one_letter_code
_entity_poly.pdbx_strand_id
1 'polypeptide(L)' 'HVECPKVFRGSSKGAEDRLFDPAMEYKMSHKRRGIALIFNHERFFWHLTLPDRRGTSADRENLKRM' A
#
# COMPACT_ATOMS: atom_id res chain seq x y z
N HIS A 1 5.15 33.52 13.39
CA HIS A 1 5.59 32.82 14.61
C HIS A 1 4.33 32.56 15.40
N VAL A 2 3.77 31.35 15.33
CA VAL A 2 2.55 31.01 16.07
C VAL A 2 2.99 30.18 17.26
N GLU A 3 2.84 30.70 18.47
CA GLU A 3 3.13 29.97 19.70
C GLU A 3 2.06 28.89 19.92
N CYS A 4 2.51 27.67 20.19
CA CYS A 4 1.66 26.61 20.71
C CYS A 4 1.26 26.92 22.16
N PRO A 5 -0.01 26.76 22.56
CA PRO A 5 -0.44 27.08 23.91
C PRO A 5 0.20 26.12 24.93
N LYS A 6 0.76 26.68 26.00
CA LYS A 6 1.35 25.92 27.11
C LYS A 6 0.24 25.12 27.80
N VAL A 7 0.18 23.82 27.53
CA VAL A 7 -0.76 22.91 28.20
C VAL A 7 -0.21 22.62 29.61
N PHE A 8 -0.89 23.12 30.62
CA PHE A 8 -0.69 22.74 32.01
C PHE A 8 -1.20 21.30 32.18
N ARG A 9 -0.30 20.30 32.25
CA ARG A 9 -0.71 18.90 32.50
C ARG A 9 -0.40 18.48 33.92
N GLY A 10 -1.46 18.48 34.74
CA GLY A 10 -1.52 17.74 35.98
C GLY A 10 -1.40 16.23 35.74
N SER A 11 -0.89 15.55 36.77
CA SER A 11 -0.64 14.12 36.84
C SER A 11 -1.91 13.28 36.59
N SER A 12 -1.96 12.56 35.47
CA SER A 12 -2.79 11.36 35.31
C SER A 12 -2.03 10.35 34.44
N LYS A 13 -1.50 9.31 35.09
CA LYS A 13 -0.86 8.19 34.41
C LYS A 13 -1.93 7.28 33.84
N GLY A 14 -1.89 7.03 32.53
CA GLY A 14 -2.59 5.91 31.88
C GLY A 14 -3.80 6.31 31.05
N ALA A 15 -3.56 6.87 29.85
CA ALA A 15 -4.50 6.82 28.73
C ALA A 15 -3.94 7.44 27.44
N GLU A 16 -2.83 8.19 27.49
CA GLU A 16 -2.39 9.00 26.34
C GLU A 16 -1.42 8.30 25.37
N ASP A 17 -0.82 7.18 25.78
CA ASP A 17 0.22 6.46 25.03
C ASP A 17 -0.33 5.61 23.86
N ARG A 18 -1.63 5.71 23.57
CA ARG A 18 -2.28 4.99 22.45
C ARG A 18 -2.62 5.88 21.25
N LEU A 19 -2.34 7.18 21.33
CA LEU A 19 -2.73 8.14 20.29
C LEU A 19 -1.81 8.11 19.06
N PHE A 20 -0.57 7.63 19.20
CA PHE A 20 0.36 7.54 18.09
C PHE A 20 1.47 6.53 18.40
N ASP A 21 1.37 5.32 17.83
CA ASP A 21 2.46 4.34 17.82
C ASP A 21 3.29 4.53 16.54
N PRO A 22 4.55 5.00 16.62
CA PRO A 22 5.38 5.24 15.45
C PRO A 22 5.79 3.95 14.72
N ALA A 23 5.63 2.78 15.35
CA ALA A 23 5.91 1.47 14.77
C ALA A 23 4.65 0.70 14.35
N MET A 24 3.49 1.37 14.30
CA MET A 24 2.23 0.72 13.94
C MET A 24 2.29 0.12 12.53
N GLU A 25 2.02 -1.19 12.43
CA GLU A 25 1.93 -1.92 11.17
C GLU A 25 0.47 -2.21 10.80
N TYR A 26 0.22 -2.41 9.50
CA TYR A 26 -1.11 -2.84 9.03
C TYR A 26 -1.44 -4.23 9.58
N LYS A 27 -2.69 -4.43 10.03
CA LYS A 27 -3.13 -5.74 10.53
C LYS A 27 -3.23 -6.74 9.36
N MET A 28 -2.18 -7.53 9.14
CA MET A 28 -2.14 -8.53 8.06
C MET A 28 -2.74 -9.90 8.46
N SER A 29 -3.20 -10.06 9.70
CA SER A 29 -3.72 -11.32 10.28
C SER A 29 -5.18 -11.65 9.91
N HIS A 30 -5.67 -11.17 8.77
CA HIS A 30 -6.99 -11.54 8.25
C HIS A 30 -6.99 -12.98 7.74
N LYS A 31 -8.15 -13.65 7.69
CA LYS A 31 -8.30 -15.05 7.20
C LYS A 31 -7.69 -15.26 5.80
N ARG A 32 -7.64 -14.21 4.97
CA ARG A 32 -7.03 -14.20 3.63
C ARG A 32 -6.32 -12.86 3.42
N ARG A 33 -5.25 -12.85 2.61
CA ARG A 33 -4.52 -11.63 2.22
C ARG A 33 -5.35 -10.71 1.30
N GLY A 34 -6.05 -11.29 0.32
CA GLY A 34 -6.82 -10.56 -0.69
C GLY A 34 -6.69 -11.19 -2.07
N ILE A 35 -7.26 -10.54 -3.10
CA ILE A 35 -7.12 -10.92 -4.51
C ILE A 35 -6.13 -9.96 -5.17
N ALA A 36 -5.21 -10.50 -5.97
CA ALA A 36 -4.33 -9.72 -6.84
C ALA A 36 -4.79 -9.87 -8.29
N LEU A 37 -5.06 -8.74 -8.97
CA LEU A 37 -5.45 -8.70 -10.38
C LEU A 37 -4.24 -8.32 -11.23
N ILE A 38 -3.99 -9.07 -12.30
CA ILE A 38 -2.90 -8.81 -13.25
C ILE A 38 -3.50 -8.56 -14.63
N PHE A 39 -3.45 -7.32 -15.09
CA PHE A 39 -3.85 -6.94 -16.44
C PHE A 39 -2.64 -6.98 -17.37
N ASN A 40 -2.53 -8.07 -18.15
CA ASN A 40 -1.41 -8.29 -19.06
C ASN A 40 -1.80 -7.99 -20.51
N HIS A 41 -1.29 -6.88 -21.07
CA HIS A 41 -1.52 -6.48 -22.45
C HIS A 41 -0.24 -6.65 -23.28
N GLU A 42 -0.24 -7.62 -24.21
CA GLU A 42 0.89 -7.90 -25.10
C GLU A 42 0.78 -7.22 -26.47
N ARG A 43 -0.43 -7.17 -27.02
CA ARG A 43 -0.74 -6.55 -28.31
C ARG A 43 -1.83 -5.50 -28.15
N PHE A 44 -1.79 -4.49 -29.00
CA PHE A 44 -2.71 -3.36 -28.97
C PHE A 44 -3.52 -3.27 -30.26
N PHE A 45 -4.63 -2.52 -30.19
CA PHE A 45 -5.42 -2.20 -31.37
C PHE A 45 -4.56 -1.45 -32.39
N TRP A 46 -4.58 -1.88 -33.66
CA TRP A 46 -3.62 -1.46 -34.68
C TRP A 46 -3.61 0.05 -34.93
N HIS A 47 -4.78 0.72 -34.81
CA HIS A 47 -4.89 2.17 -35.03
C HIS A 47 -4.16 2.98 -33.94
N LEU A 48 -3.80 2.35 -32.83
CA LEU A 48 -2.97 2.98 -31.78
C LEU A 48 -1.49 3.01 -32.15
N THR A 49 -1.05 2.24 -33.16
CA THR A 49 0.35 2.19 -33.64
C THR A 49 1.39 1.92 -32.53
N LEU A 50 0.98 1.24 -31.45
CA LEU A 50 1.85 0.87 -30.33
C LEU A 50 2.61 -0.43 -30.63
N PRO A 51 3.87 -0.56 -30.18
CA PRO A 51 4.65 -1.78 -30.37
C PRO A 51 4.15 -2.92 -29.47
N ASP A 52 4.40 -4.15 -29.90
CA ASP A 52 4.16 -5.35 -29.09
C ASP A 52 5.07 -5.36 -27.85
N ARG A 53 4.49 -5.69 -26.69
CA ARG A 53 5.21 -5.82 -25.41
C ARG A 53 5.73 -7.23 -25.21
N ARG A 54 6.61 -7.70 -26.11
CA ARG A 54 7.21 -9.04 -26.03
C ARG A 54 7.87 -9.26 -24.67
N GLY A 55 7.62 -10.42 -24.06
CA GLY A 55 8.13 -10.76 -22.72
C GLY A 55 7.15 -10.50 -21.56
N THR A 56 6.14 -9.64 -21.74
CA THR A 56 5.14 -9.36 -20.67
C THR A 56 4.36 -10.60 -20.21
N SER A 57 4.24 -11.61 -21.08
CA SER A 57 3.66 -12.91 -20.72
C SER A 57 4.53 -13.69 -19.72
N ALA A 58 5.87 -13.58 -19.79
CA ALA A 58 6.75 -14.15 -18.77
C ALA A 58 6.62 -13.39 -17.44
N ASP A 59 6.50 -12.07 -17.48
CA ASP A 59 6.27 -11.25 -16.29
C ASP A 59 4.98 -11.65 -15.57
N ARG A 60 3.89 -11.84 -16.33
CA ARG A 60 2.61 -12.33 -15.77
C ARG A 60 2.78 -13.66 -15.05
N GLU A 61 3.49 -14.62 -15.65
CA GLU A 61 3.71 -15.93 -15.03
C GLU A 61 4.56 -15.84 -13.77
N ASN A 62 5.57 -14.98 -13.77
CA ASN A 62 6.39 -14.75 -12.58
C ASN A 62 5.57 -14.12 -11.45
N LEU A 63 4.77 -13.10 -11.75
CA LEU A 63 3.90 -12.42 -10.78
C LEU A 63 2.79 -13.33 -10.23
N LYS A 64 2.30 -14.28 -11.03
CA LYS A 64 1.31 -15.27 -10.58
C LYS A 64 1.89 -16.30 -9.60
N ARG A 65 3.21 -16.54 -9.65
CA ARG A 65 3.92 -17.52 -8.81
C ARG A 65 4.45 -16.93 -7.49
N MET A 66 4.38 -15.61 -7.32
CA MET A 66 4.68 -14.91 -6.07
C MET A 66 3.61 -15.15 -5.02
#